data_AF-A0A0D6PLF7-F1
#
_entry.id   AF-A0A0D6PLF7-F1
#
_cell.length_a   1.000
_cell.length_b   1.000
_cell.length_c   1.000
_cell.angle_alpha   90.00
_cell.angle_beta   90.00
_cell.angle_gamma   90.00
#
_symmetry.space_group_name_H-M   'P 1'
#
loop_
_entity.id
_entity.type
_entity.pdbx_description
1 polymer ?
#
loop_
_entity_poly.entity_id
_entity_poly.type
_entity_poly.pdbx_seq_one_letter_code
_entity_poly.pdbx_strand_id
1 'polypeptide(L)' 'MEYYVGIDVSLTESRVCVVDGKGTIVREAKALSEPEALCDLISGLGLLPVLWTRG' A
#
# COMPACT_ATOMS: atom_id res chain seq x y z
N MET A 1 8.05 -4.77 -14.05
CA MET A 1 7.85 -3.34 -13.72
C MET A 1 7.81 -3.26 -12.22
N GLU A 2 8.61 -2.38 -11.62
CA GLU A 2 8.68 -2.24 -10.16
C GLU A 2 7.71 -1.16 -9.68
N TYR A 3 7.04 -1.44 -8.57
CA TYR A 3 6.19 -0.52 -7.84
C TYR A 3 6.65 -0.46 -6.40
N TYR A 4 6.59 0.73 -5.82
CA TYR A 4 6.91 0.94 -4.41
C TYR A 4 5.70 1.54 -3.71
N VAL A 5 5.53 1.16 -2.44
CA VAL A 5 4.44 1.64 -1.59
C VAL A 5 5.04 2.47 -0.47
N GLY A 6 4.67 3.75 -0.41
CA GLY A 6 4.93 4.62 0.73
C GLY A 6 3.73 4.62 1.66
N ILE A 7 3.96 4.49 2.96
CA ILE A 7 2.92 4.54 3.98
C ILE A 7 3.28 5.65 4.97
N ASP A 8 2.43 6.66 5.06
CA ASP A 8 2.49 7.70 6.08
C ASP A 8 1.46 7.39 7.17
N VAL A 9 1.94 6.89 8.31
CA VAL A 9 1.11 6.34 9.39
C VAL A 9 0.75 7.44 10.40
N SER A 10 -0.54 7.55 10.73
CA SER A 10 -1.04 8.41 11.83
C SER A 10 -1.90 7.61 12.80
N LEU A 11 -2.46 8.25 13.84
CA LEU A 11 -3.22 7.54 14.88
C LEU A 11 -4.52 6.90 14.41
N THR A 12 -5.23 7.52 13.47
CA THR A 12 -6.59 7.09 13.07
C THR A 12 -6.64 6.61 11.63
N GLU A 13 -6.01 7.34 10.72
CA GLU A 13 -6.00 7.05 9.30
C GLU A 13 -4.59 7.25 8.74
N SER A 14 -4.15 6.30 7.93
CA SER A 14 -2.85 6.31 7.25
C SER A 14 -3.04 6.59 5.76
N ARG A 15 -2.08 7.30 5.16
CA ARG A 15 -2.04 7.54 3.72
C ARG A 15 -1.10 6.55 3.06
N VAL A 16 -1.54 6.01 1.94
CA VAL A 16 -0.76 5.08 1.12
C VAL A 16 -0.56 5.70 -0.26
N CYS A 17 0.69 5.81 -0.70
CA CYS A 17 1.03 6.22 -2.05
C CYS A 17 1.74 5.07 -2.77
N VAL A 18 1.43 4.91 -4.05
CA VAL A 18 2.09 3.95 -4.93
C VAL A 18 2.87 4.74 -5.97
N VAL A 19 4.16 4.45 -6.09
CA VAL A 19 5.03 5.03 -7.11
C VAL A 19 5.53 3.96 -8.07
N ASP A 20 5.65 4.30 -9.34
CA ASP A 20 6.32 3.45 -10.33
C ASP A 20 7.85 3.58 -10.24
N GLY A 21 8.58 2.74 -10.97
CA GLY A 21 10.05 2.81 -11.06
C GLY A 21 10.62 4.12 -11.63
N LYS A 22 9.80 5.06 -12.10
CA LYS A 22 10.22 6.41 -12.52
C LYS A 22 9.97 7.46 -11.43
N GLY A 23 9.43 7.07 -10.28
CA GLY A 23 9.06 7.97 -9.19
C GLY A 23 7.72 8.68 -9.43
N THR A 24 6.91 8.23 -10.38
CA THR A 24 5.59 8.82 -10.63
C THR A 24 4.57 8.21 -9.67
N ILE A 25 3.81 9.04 -8.98
CA ILE A 25 2.67 8.58 -8.17
C ILE A 25 1.58 8.07 -9.12
N VAL A 26 1.27 6.79 -9.02
CA VAL A 26 0.25 6.12 -9.86
C VAL A 26 -1.04 5.87 -9.10
N ARG A 27 -1.00 5.87 -7.76
CA ARG A 27 -2.18 5.74 -6.89
C ARG A 27 -1.92 6.40 -5.54
N GLU A 28 -2.98 6.94 -4.95
CA GLU A 28 -3.04 7.36 -3.56
C GLU A 28 -4.34 6.88 -2.94
N ALA A 29 -4.28 6.46 -1.68
CA ALA A 29 -5.44 6.03 -0.94
C ALA A 29 -5.23 6.26 0.57
N LYS A 30 -6.31 6.03 1.32
CA LYS A 30 -6.35 6.13 2.77
C LYS A 30 -6.97 4.86 3.34
N ALA A 31 -6.45 4.42 4.47
CA ALA A 31 -6.98 3.32 5.26
C ALA A 31 -6.96 3.69 6.73
N LEU A 32 -7.76 3.03 7.55
CA LEU A 32 -7.56 3.07 8.99
C LEU A 32 -6.13 2.63 9.32
N SER A 33 -5.56 3.18 10.39
CA SER A 33 -4.20 2.85 10.83
C SER A 33 -4.08 1.47 11.51
N GLU A 34 -4.96 0.55 11.17
CA GLU A 34 -4.91 -0.84 11.62
C GLU A 34 -4.17 -1.70 10.58
N PRO A 35 -3.30 -2.65 11.01
CA PRO A 35 -2.55 -3.50 10.12
C PRO A 35 -3.41 -4.22 9.07
N GLU A 36 -4.59 -4.69 9.47
CA GLU A 36 -5.53 -5.42 8.61
C GLU A 36 -6.08 -4.50 7.51
N ALA A 37 -6.48 -3.27 7.86
CA ALA A 37 -6.99 -2.30 6.90
C ALA A 37 -5.92 -1.90 5.86
N LEU A 38 -4.66 -1.76 6.28
CA LEU A 38 -3.53 -1.51 5.39
C LEU A 38 -3.24 -2.72 4.48
N CYS A 39 -3.26 -3.93 5.04
CA CYS A 39 -3.09 -5.17 4.27
C CYS A 39 -4.18 -5.36 3.22
N ASP A 40 -5.45 -5.14 3.59
CA ASP A 40 -6.59 -5.23 2.67
C ASP A 40 -6.48 -4.19 1.55
N LEU A 41 -6.15 -2.95 1.91
CA LEU A 41 -5.96 -1.88 0.94
C LEU A 41 -4.85 -2.22 -0.06
N ILE A 42 -3.67 -2.64 0.43
CA ILE A 42 -2.50 -2.93 -0.41
C ILE A 42 -2.73 -4.18 -1.27
N SER A 43 -3.35 -5.22 -0.70
CA SER A 43 -3.70 -6.44 -1.44
C SER A 43 -4.71 -6.17 -2.56
N GLY A 44 -5.66 -5.26 -2.30
CA GLY A 44 -6.65 -4.80 -3.29
C GLY A 44 -6.08 -3.94 -4.43
N LEU A 45 -4.81 -3.52 -4.36
CA LEU A 45 -4.19 -2.74 -5.44
C LEU A 45 -3.94 -3.57 -6.70
N GLY A 46 -3.86 -4.90 -6.58
CA GLY A 46 -3.57 -5.81 -7.70
C GLY A 46 -2.14 -5.69 -8.24
N LEU A 47 -1.20 -5.16 -7.44
CA LEU A 47 0.17 -4.85 -7.84
C LEU A 47 1.22 -5.85 -7.33
N LEU A 48 0.87 -6.70 -6.36
CA LEU A 48 1.79 -7.62 -5.71
C LEU A 48 1.36 -9.07 -5.95
N PRO A 49 2.30 -9.99 -6.28
CA PRO A 49 2.03 -11.42 -6.20
C PRO A 49 1.85 -11.80 -4.72
N VAL A 50 0.75 -12.48 -4.39
CA VAL A 50 0.39 -12.90 -3.03
C VAL A 50 1.33 -14.03 -2.57
N LEU A 51 2.57 -13.68 -2.22
CA LEU A 51 3.61 -14.66 -1.84
C LEU A 51 4.02 -14.60 -0.36
N TRP A 52 3.53 -13.60 0.41
CA TRP A 52 3.94 -13.39 1.81
C TRP A 52 2.87 -13.72 2.87
N THR A 53 1.73 -14.34 2.50
CA THR A 53 0.65 -14.58 3.48
C THR A 53 0.84 -15.81 4.37
N ARG A 54 1.97 -16.52 4.30
CA ARG A 54 2.31 -17.59 5.25
C ARG A 54 3.78 -17.43 5.66
N GLY A 55 3.99 -17.20 6.96
CA GLY A 55 5.30 -17.00 7.58
C GLY A 55 6.19 -18.22 7.60
#